data_AF-A0A0D2MH75-F1
#
_entry.id   AF-A0A0D2MH75-F1
#
_cell.length_a   1.000
_cell.length_b   1.000
_cell.length_c   1.000
_cell.angle_alpha   90.00
_cell.angle_beta   90.00
_cell.angle_gamma   90.00
#
_symmetry.space_group_name_H-M   'P 1'
#
loop_
_entity.id
_entity.type
_entity.pdbx_description
1 polymer ?
#
loop_
_entity_poly.entity_id
_entity_poly.type
_entity_poly.pdbx_seq_one_letter_code
_entity_poly.pdbx_strand_id
1 'polypeptide(L)'
;PSNALFDLAAGNPCSILKSGRLKFLHQLPQNIYVFDFKGGATVDWRIAVEGITDVLFILRLDDGLNDCGITREMLNRGIPFSTLLLVPSFDVSSIPKIILPLRTSSYVFGLADYESYCCERDELLRNPRVARQALKRGG
;
A
#
# COMPACT_ATOMS: atom_id res chain seq x y z
N PRO A 1 -34.09 -19.98 -13.53
CA PRO A 1 -33.54 -18.62 -13.80
C PRO A 1 -32.21 -18.42 -13.06
N SER A 2 -31.19 -17.88 -13.71
CA SER A 2 -29.89 -17.64 -13.06
C SER A 2 -30.05 -16.56 -11.99
N ASN A 3 -29.91 -16.92 -10.72
CA ASN A 3 -29.95 -16.02 -9.56
C ASN A 3 -28.78 -15.01 -9.50
N ALA A 4 -28.00 -14.89 -10.57
CA ALA A 4 -26.79 -14.08 -10.65
C ALA A 4 -27.02 -12.57 -10.41
N LEU A 5 -28.26 -12.10 -10.54
CA LEU A 5 -28.62 -10.68 -10.36
C LEU A 5 -29.49 -10.42 -9.12
N PHE A 6 -29.69 -11.42 -8.25
CA PHE A 6 -30.53 -11.24 -7.07
C PHE A 6 -30.04 -10.07 -6.21
N ASP A 7 -28.72 -9.93 -6.02
CA ASP A 7 -28.12 -8.86 -5.23
C ASP A 7 -28.31 -7.46 -5.82
N LEU A 8 -28.54 -7.37 -7.13
CA LEU A 8 -28.71 -6.11 -7.87
C LEU A 8 -30.17 -5.83 -8.22
N ALA A 9 -31.10 -6.73 -7.91
CA ALA A 9 -32.49 -6.59 -8.30
C ALA A 9 -33.17 -5.42 -7.56
N ALA A 10 -33.82 -4.52 -8.30
CA ALA A 10 -34.44 -3.30 -7.77
C ALA A 10 -35.53 -3.56 -6.70
N GLY A 11 -36.20 -4.72 -6.77
CA GLY A 11 -37.21 -5.15 -5.79
C GLY A 11 -36.64 -5.92 -4.60
N ASN A 12 -35.34 -6.21 -4.56
CA ASN A 12 -34.74 -6.98 -3.47
C ASN A 12 -34.58 -6.09 -2.21
N PRO A 13 -35.22 -6.43 -1.08
CA PRO A 13 -35.01 -5.71 0.18
C PRO A 13 -33.55 -5.82 0.66
N CYS A 14 -32.87 -6.92 0.32
CA CYS A 14 -31.47 -7.20 0.66
C CYS A 14 -30.49 -6.86 -0.48
N SER A 15 -30.84 -5.92 -1.38
CA SER A 15 -29.94 -5.52 -2.46
C SER A 15 -28.69 -4.84 -1.91
N ILE A 16 -27.52 -5.20 -2.45
CA ILE A 16 -26.23 -4.57 -2.08
C ILE A 16 -26.17 -3.10 -2.49
N LEU A 17 -27.02 -2.65 -3.42
CA LEU A 17 -27.13 -1.25 -3.82
C LEU A 17 -27.62 -0.35 -2.68
N LYS A 18 -28.30 -0.93 -1.69
CA LYS A 18 -28.77 -0.23 -0.49
C LYS A 18 -27.74 -0.23 0.65
N SER A 19 -26.66 -1.02 0.53
CA SER A 19 -25.62 -1.08 1.55
C SER A 19 -24.94 0.27 1.69
N GLY A 20 -24.97 0.84 2.89
CA GLY A 20 -24.30 2.10 3.20
C GLY A 20 -22.78 2.02 3.00
N ARG A 21 -22.22 0.80 3.02
CA ARG A 21 -20.78 0.56 2.86
C ARG A 21 -20.29 0.62 1.43
N LEU A 22 -21.17 0.44 0.44
CA LEU A 22 -20.77 0.38 -0.97
C LEU A 22 -20.03 1.65 -1.43
N LYS A 23 -20.38 2.82 -0.86
CA LYS A 23 -19.73 4.11 -1.15
C LYS A 23 -18.27 4.21 -0.68
N PHE A 24 -17.84 3.30 0.20
CA PHE A 24 -16.47 3.24 0.72
C PHE A 24 -15.60 2.23 -0.02
N LEU A 25 -16.17 1.49 -0.96
CA LEU A 25 -15.47 0.50 -1.77
C LEU A 25 -14.69 1.18 -2.89
N HIS A 26 -13.40 0.88 -2.95
CA HIS A 26 -12.50 1.32 -4.01
C HIS A 26 -11.75 0.12 -4.58
N GLN A 27 -11.56 0.10 -5.90
CA GLN A 27 -10.73 -0.91 -6.54
C GLN A 27 -9.35 -0.32 -6.83
N LEU A 28 -8.31 -0.98 -6.34
CA LEU A 28 -6.91 -0.74 -6.66
C LEU A 28 -6.47 -1.63 -7.84
N PRO A 29 -5.29 -1.36 -8.44
CA PRO A 29 -4.69 -2.27 -9.40
C PRO A 29 -4.58 -3.70 -8.84
N GLN A 30 -4.54 -4.70 -9.73
CA GLN A 30 -4.37 -6.12 -9.37
C GLN A 30 -5.57 -6.76 -8.66
N ASN A 31 -6.80 -6.27 -8.91
CA ASN A 31 -8.03 -6.80 -8.30
C ASN A 31 -8.05 -6.74 -6.77
N ILE A 32 -7.35 -5.76 -6.18
CA ILE A 32 -7.43 -5.48 -4.76
C ILE A 32 -8.59 -4.53 -4.52
N TYR A 33 -9.51 -4.90 -3.64
CA TYR A 33 -10.64 -4.10 -3.22
C TYR A 33 -10.41 -3.56 -1.82
N VAL A 34 -10.59 -2.26 -1.64
CA VAL A 34 -10.31 -1.56 -0.38
C VAL A 34 -11.59 -0.91 0.13
N PHE A 35 -11.87 -1.13 1.40
CA PHE A 35 -12.89 -0.38 2.14
C PHE A 35 -12.22 0.76 2.92
N ASP A 36 -12.46 1.99 2.47
CA ASP A 36 -12.00 3.22 3.12
C ASP A 36 -13.18 3.94 3.79
N PHE A 37 -13.39 3.66 5.08
CA PHE A 37 -14.50 4.23 5.86
C PHE A 37 -14.33 5.73 6.20
N LYS A 38 -13.18 6.34 5.84
CA LYS A 38 -12.89 7.79 5.97
C LYS A 38 -13.28 8.32 7.35
N GLY A 39 -14.13 9.35 7.43
CA GLY A 39 -14.54 9.96 8.70
C GLY A 39 -15.39 9.06 9.61
N GLY A 40 -15.83 7.90 9.12
CA GLY A 40 -16.48 6.86 9.92
C GLY A 40 -15.52 5.78 10.44
N ALA A 41 -14.24 5.86 10.08
CA ALA A 41 -13.24 4.88 10.50
C ALA A 41 -12.91 5.05 12.00
N THR A 42 -12.84 3.92 12.70
CA THR A 42 -12.38 3.82 14.10
C THR A 42 -10.89 3.54 14.22
N VAL A 43 -10.23 3.27 13.09
CA VAL A 43 -8.82 2.88 12.98
C VAL A 43 -8.11 3.61 11.84
N ASP A 44 -6.79 3.74 11.93
CA ASP A 44 -5.97 4.44 10.94
C ASP A 44 -5.68 3.62 9.67
N TRP A 45 -5.98 2.32 9.70
CA TRP A 45 -5.77 1.40 8.60
C TRP A 45 -7.09 1.08 7.87
N ARG A 46 -6.98 0.67 6.62
CA ARG A 46 -8.09 0.27 5.75
C ARG A 46 -8.12 -1.23 5.56
N ILE A 47 -9.28 -1.77 5.24
CA ILE A 47 -9.45 -3.21 4.95
C ILE A 47 -9.25 -3.41 3.45
N ALA A 48 -8.38 -4.33 3.07
CA ALA A 48 -8.15 -4.74 1.70
C ALA A 48 -8.40 -6.24 1.51
N VAL A 49 -9.09 -6.60 0.43
CA VAL A 49 -9.43 -7.97 0.06
C VAL A 49 -9.18 -8.19 -1.44
N GLU A 50 -8.88 -9.42 -1.83
CA GLU A 50 -8.56 -9.75 -3.23
C GLU A 50 -9.77 -10.34 -3.98
N GLY A 51 -10.75 -10.90 -3.25
CA GLY A 51 -11.92 -11.56 -3.84
C GLY A 51 -13.18 -10.69 -3.84
N ILE A 52 -13.93 -10.72 -4.94
CA ILE A 52 -15.29 -10.15 -5.00
C ILE A 52 -16.21 -10.84 -3.96
N THR A 53 -16.00 -12.13 -3.71
CA THR A 53 -16.77 -12.86 -2.68
C THR A 53 -16.58 -12.25 -1.29
N ASP A 54 -15.37 -11.83 -0.96
CA ASP A 54 -15.04 -11.22 0.32
C ASP A 54 -15.60 -9.79 0.42
N VAL A 55 -15.61 -9.07 -0.71
CA VAL A 55 -16.31 -7.77 -0.83
C VAL A 55 -17.80 -7.94 -0.55
N LEU A 56 -18.45 -8.91 -1.21
CA LEU A 56 -19.87 -9.20 -1.02
C LEU A 56 -20.17 -9.63 0.42
N PHE A 57 -19.26 -10.38 1.04
CA PHE A 57 -19.35 -10.74 2.44
C PHE A 57 -19.38 -9.50 3.33
N ILE A 58 -18.43 -8.57 3.16
CA ILE A 58 -18.38 -7.31 3.93
C ILE A 58 -19.63 -6.45 3.71
N LEU A 59 -20.11 -6.35 2.47
CA LEU A 59 -21.31 -5.58 2.12
C LEU A 59 -22.59 -6.13 2.76
N ARG A 60 -22.62 -7.43 3.11
CA ARG A 60 -23.76 -8.11 3.73
C ARG A 60 -23.68 -8.21 5.25
N LEU A 61 -22.57 -7.81 5.86
CA LEU A 61 -22.47 -7.73 7.32
C LEU A 61 -23.45 -6.68 7.86
N ASP A 62 -23.83 -6.82 9.13
CA ASP A 62 -24.67 -5.84 9.83
C ASP A 62 -24.07 -4.43 9.72
N ASP A 63 -24.80 -3.47 9.16
CA ASP A 63 -24.39 -2.08 8.94
C ASP A 63 -23.94 -1.36 10.22
N GLY A 64 -24.33 -1.85 11.41
CA GLY A 64 -23.86 -1.32 12.70
C GLY A 64 -22.39 -1.65 13.03
N LEU A 65 -21.77 -2.59 12.33
CA LEU A 65 -20.37 -2.95 12.57
C LEU A 65 -19.40 -1.89 12.05
N ASN A 66 -18.50 -1.47 12.92
CA ASN A 66 -17.32 -0.67 12.57
C ASN A 66 -16.23 -1.54 11.93
N ASP A 67 -15.19 -0.90 11.42
CA ASP A 67 -14.04 -1.53 10.75
C ASP A 67 -13.40 -2.65 11.61
N CYS A 68 -13.23 -2.43 12.91
CA CYS A 68 -12.75 -3.48 13.84
C CYS A 68 -13.70 -4.68 13.94
N GLY A 69 -15.01 -4.42 13.99
CA GLY A 69 -16.03 -5.47 14.02
C GLY A 69 -16.04 -6.29 12.74
N ILE A 70 -15.89 -5.62 11.60
CA ILE A 70 -15.77 -6.26 10.28
C ILE A 70 -14.54 -7.16 10.23
N THR A 71 -13.35 -6.65 10.59
CA THR A 71 -12.13 -7.48 10.57
C THR A 71 -12.18 -8.63 11.56
N ARG A 72 -12.83 -8.44 12.72
CA ARG A 72 -13.08 -9.54 13.67
C ARG A 72 -13.97 -10.62 13.06
N GLU A 73 -15.05 -10.25 12.38
CA GLU A 73 -15.90 -11.22 11.67
C GLU A 73 -15.14 -11.98 10.57
N MET A 74 -14.29 -11.28 9.81
CA MET A 74 -13.44 -11.91 8.82
C MET A 74 -12.45 -12.89 9.45
N LEU A 75 -11.79 -12.49 10.53
CA LEU A 75 -10.86 -13.32 11.29
C LEU A 75 -11.55 -14.58 11.83
N ASN A 76 -12.73 -14.42 12.47
CA ASN A 76 -13.51 -15.51 13.04
C ASN A 76 -13.92 -16.56 12.00
N ARG A 77 -14.09 -16.13 10.74
CA ARG A 77 -14.47 -17.00 9.62
C ARG A 77 -13.27 -17.49 8.79
N GLY A 78 -12.05 -17.10 9.17
CA GLY A 78 -10.84 -17.46 8.42
C GLY A 78 -10.78 -16.84 7.03
N ILE A 79 -11.45 -15.71 6.79
CA ILE A 79 -11.43 -15.01 5.51
C ILE A 79 -10.13 -14.20 5.44
N PRO A 80 -9.30 -14.39 4.40
CA PRO A 80 -8.06 -13.63 4.26
C PRO A 80 -8.35 -12.17 3.95
N PHE A 81 -7.64 -11.27 4.65
CA PHE A 81 -7.66 -9.83 4.39
C PHE A 81 -6.32 -9.21 4.74
N SER A 82 -6.05 -8.04 4.17
CA SER A 82 -4.88 -7.22 4.49
C SER A 82 -5.33 -5.90 5.11
N THR A 83 -4.50 -5.34 6.00
CA THR A 83 -4.68 -3.99 6.52
C THR A 83 -3.72 -3.04 5.84
N LEU A 84 -4.23 -1.94 5.30
CA LEU A 84 -3.44 -0.93 4.59
C LEU A 84 -3.37 0.34 5.42
N LEU A 85 -2.18 0.66 5.92
CA LEU A 85 -1.89 1.93 6.58
C LEU A 85 -1.47 2.96 5.54
N LEU A 86 -2.10 4.14 5.54
CA LEU A 86 -1.66 5.23 4.68
C LEU A 86 -0.35 5.80 5.23
N VAL A 87 0.75 5.53 4.53
CA VAL A 87 2.05 6.14 4.85
C VAL A 87 2.14 7.48 4.11
N PRO A 88 2.49 8.59 4.78
CA PRO A 88 2.67 9.86 4.10
C PRO A 88 3.66 9.72 2.94
N SER A 89 3.32 10.33 1.80
CA SER A 89 4.21 10.39 0.65
C SER A 89 5.43 11.24 1.03
N PHE A 90 6.58 10.59 1.18
CA PHE A 90 7.84 11.30 1.30
C PHE A 90 8.27 11.76 -0.09
N ASP A 91 8.64 13.03 -0.24
CA ASP A 91 9.30 13.50 -1.44
C ASP A 91 10.54 12.65 -1.68
N VAL A 92 10.50 11.87 -2.76
CA VAL A 92 11.65 11.08 -3.19
C VAL A 92 12.62 12.07 -3.80
N SER A 93 13.59 12.55 -3.02
CA SER A 93 14.67 13.35 -3.61
C SER A 93 15.32 12.52 -4.70
N SER A 94 15.55 13.16 -5.85
CA SER A 94 16.28 12.53 -6.95
C SER A 94 17.62 12.03 -6.42
N ILE A 95 18.02 10.84 -6.86
CA ILE A 95 19.36 10.33 -6.56
C ILE A 95 20.34 11.36 -7.14
N PRO A 96 21.31 11.87 -6.35
CA PRO A 96 22.27 12.82 -6.87
C PRO A 96 23.00 12.19 -8.06
N LYS A 97 23.15 12.94 -9.15
CA LYS A 97 23.85 12.49 -10.36
C LYS A 97 25.35 12.53 -10.07
N ILE A 98 25.91 11.42 -9.64
CA ILE A 98 27.37 11.29 -9.54
C ILE A 98 27.93 11.08 -10.94
N ILE A 99 28.90 11.92 -11.30
CA ILE A 99 29.70 11.71 -12.50
C ILE A 99 30.85 10.80 -12.10
N LEU A 100 30.77 9.52 -12.47
CA LEU A 100 31.86 8.58 -12.24
C LEU A 100 33.04 8.94 -13.15
N PRO A 101 34.24 9.19 -12.61
CA PRO A 101 35.41 9.47 -13.43
C PRO A 101 35.79 8.23 -14.25
N LEU A 102 35.98 8.41 -15.56
CA LEU A 102 36.44 7.35 -16.44
C LEU A 102 37.94 7.08 -16.17
N ARG A 103 38.26 5.91 -15.62
CA ARG A 103 39.64 5.48 -15.35
C ARG A 103 40.14 4.60 -16.49
N THR A 104 41.28 4.96 -17.07
CA THR A 104 41.96 4.15 -18.10
C THR A 104 42.77 3.02 -17.45
N SER A 105 43.19 2.03 -18.25
CA SER A 105 43.96 0.87 -17.76
C SER A 105 45.32 1.25 -17.14
N SER A 106 45.84 2.43 -17.46
CA SER A 106 47.10 2.96 -16.91
C SER A 106 46.89 3.89 -15.71
N TYR A 107 45.66 4.04 -15.23
CA TYR A 107 45.34 4.96 -14.14
C TYR A 107 45.87 4.44 -12.79
N VAL A 108 46.58 5.30 -12.06
CA VAL A 108 47.04 5.01 -10.70
C VAL A 108 46.18 5.82 -9.72
N PHE A 109 45.45 5.11 -8.87
CA PHE A 109 44.60 5.72 -7.85
C PHE A 109 45.45 6.47 -6.82
N GLY A 110 45.13 7.76 -6.62
CA GLY A 110 45.86 8.65 -5.72
C GLY A 110 45.03 9.17 -4.55
N LEU A 111 45.64 10.05 -3.75
CA LEU A 111 44.98 10.71 -2.61
C LEU A 111 43.74 11.51 -3.06
N ALA A 112 43.85 12.25 -4.15
CA ALA A 112 42.76 13.07 -4.68
C ALA A 112 41.52 12.24 -5.09
N ASP A 113 41.72 11.02 -5.59
CA ASP A 113 40.61 10.11 -5.87
C ASP A 113 39.86 9.71 -4.60
N TYR A 114 40.61 9.43 -3.54
CA TYR A 114 40.04 9.04 -2.27
C TYR A 114 39.22 10.17 -1.66
N GLU A 115 39.72 11.41 -1.76
CA GLU A 115 38.99 12.60 -1.34
C GLU A 115 37.70 12.81 -2.15
N SER A 116 37.77 12.68 -3.48
CA SER A 116 36.58 12.75 -4.36
C SER A 116 35.55 11.68 -3.98
N TYR A 117 36.01 10.44 -3.77
CA TYR A 117 35.16 9.34 -3.34
C TYR A 117 34.45 9.64 -2.01
N CYS A 118 35.15 10.20 -1.02
CA CYS A 118 34.55 10.58 0.26
C CYS A 118 33.45 11.63 0.08
N CYS A 119 33.71 12.66 -0.74
CA CYS A 119 32.73 13.70 -1.05
C CYS A 119 31.48 13.12 -1.74
N GLU A 120 31.67 12.27 -2.77
CA GLU A 120 30.57 11.63 -3.51
C GLU A 120 29.75 10.69 -2.62
N ARG A 121 30.41 9.92 -1.75
CA ARG A 121 29.75 9.06 -0.76
C ARG A 121 28.89 9.90 0.19
N ASP A 122 29.44 10.98 0.73
CA ASP A 122 28.73 11.83 1.68
C ASP A 122 27.53 12.51 1.02
N GLU A 123 27.64 12.90 -0.25
CA GLU A 123 26.52 13.42 -1.04
C GLU A 123 25.42 12.37 -1.30
N LEU A 124 25.79 11.14 -1.65
CA LEU A 124 24.85 10.02 -1.79
C LEU A 124 24.09 9.73 -0.50
N LEU A 125 24.80 9.69 0.63
CA LEU A 125 24.25 9.34 1.93
C LEU A 125 23.35 10.45 2.50
N ARG A 126 23.36 11.67 1.95
CA ARG A 126 22.32 12.68 2.24
C ARG A 126 20.93 12.23 1.80
N ASN A 127 20.80 11.30 0.84
CA ASN A 127 19.52 10.73 0.47
C ASN A 127 19.13 9.60 1.46
N PRO A 128 18.04 9.76 2.24
CA PRO A 128 17.66 8.79 3.27
C PRO A 128 17.39 7.38 2.73
N ARG A 129 16.94 7.25 1.47
CA ARG A 129 16.75 5.94 0.85
C ARG A 129 18.09 5.26 0.56
N VAL A 130 19.05 6.00 0.01
CA VAL A 130 20.38 5.47 -0.28
C VAL A 130 21.07 5.09 1.02
N ALA A 131 21.04 5.95 2.03
CA ALA A 131 21.58 5.65 3.35
C ALA A 131 20.93 4.42 3.99
N ARG A 132 19.60 4.30 3.95
CA ARG A 132 18.90 3.11 4.47
C ARG A 132 19.28 1.84 3.72
N GLN A 133 19.46 1.90 2.40
CA GLN A 133 19.88 0.74 1.61
C GLN A 133 21.33 0.36 1.88
N ALA A 134 22.24 1.33 2.02
CA ALA A 134 23.63 1.12 2.43
C ALA A 134 23.70 0.43 3.80
N LEU A 135 22.95 0.93 4.79
CA LEU A 135 22.85 0.29 6.11
C LEU A 135 22.33 -1.14 6.04
N LYS A 136 21.30 -1.40 5.22
CA LYS A 136 20.78 -2.77 5.01
C LYS A 136 21.80 -3.72 4.37
N ARG A 137 22.82 -3.18 3.69
CA ARG A 137 23.88 -3.93 3.02
C ARG A 137 25.15 -4.05 3.87
N GLY A 138 25.19 -3.47 5.06
CA GLY A 138 26.32 -3.57 5.99
C GLY A 138 27.03 -2.25 6.31
N GLY A 139 26.57 -1.12 5.74
CA GLY A 139 27.21 0.20 5.92
C GLY A 139 28.18 0.50 4.80
#